data_AF-A0A139N700-F1
#
_entry.id   AF-A0A139N700-F1
#
_cell.length_a   1.000
_cell.length_b   1.000
_cell.length_c   1.000
_cell.angle_alpha   90.00
_cell.angle_beta   90.00
_cell.angle_gamma   90.00
#
_symmetry.space_group_name_H-M   'P 1'
#
loop_
_entity.id
_entity.type
_entity.pdbx_description
1 polymer ?
#
loop_
_entity_poly.entity_id
_entity_poly.type
_entity_poly.pdbx_seq_one_letter_code
_entity_poly.pdbx_strand_id
1 'polypeptide(L)'
;MELEIKNKSDETVRISPSDIDIYNPNGEKVKLSRVSDYKHGFETIQFDNLSAGKSLSGYLVFEVKTNGKYELEYEKKIYNPKQKIKGFKLTIDPAKYPNQVAESKKLAFDYLNTVFLGGKAKSKDEAKSSGGKEDFVLGGDLSQNESDFRAAFTEDFKRKLHDYPFTDDEVNAFIDSYVEMNAKRAEISYRVTQYLPNAVVIKIRPKTISLSRTILNHRKAFYEKHRSEYANLTEINKAIDKNYADVMTAGLDSHPLLTTESEYQLTFVKTDGKWVLEPDYTYDSIVVAFEGDIS
;
A
#
# COMPACT_ATOMS: atom_id res chain seq x y z
N MET A 1 10.71 18.81 2.71
CA MET A 1 10.28 20.21 2.50
C MET A 1 10.58 20.59 1.06
N GLU A 2 9.67 21.31 0.40
CA GLU A 2 9.91 21.88 -0.94
C GLU A 2 10.56 23.26 -0.82
N LEU A 3 11.50 23.56 -1.71
CA LEU A 3 12.13 24.87 -1.83
C LEU A 3 12.04 25.36 -3.27
N GLU A 4 11.86 26.67 -3.44
CA GLU A 4 12.09 27.37 -4.70
C GLU A 4 13.29 28.32 -4.53
N ILE A 5 14.26 28.19 -5.44
CA ILE A 5 15.46 29.03 -5.51
C ILE A 5 15.37 29.86 -6.78
N LYS A 6 15.33 31.20 -6.65
CA LYS A 6 15.30 32.13 -7.78
C LYS A 6 16.62 32.88 -7.92
N ASN A 7 17.25 32.80 -9.10
CA ASN A 7 18.41 33.60 -9.42
C ASN A 7 18.01 35.04 -9.76
N LYS A 8 18.35 35.98 -8.86
CA LYS A 8 18.12 37.42 -9.03
C LYS A 8 19.33 38.19 -9.57
N SER A 9 20.43 37.51 -9.85
CA SER A 9 21.61 38.12 -10.49
C SER A 9 21.52 38.11 -12.01
N ASP A 10 22.45 38.78 -12.65
CA ASP A 10 22.68 38.83 -14.09
C ASP A 10 23.58 37.68 -14.59
N GLU A 11 24.25 36.96 -13.70
CA GLU A 11 25.11 35.82 -14.01
C GLU A 11 24.41 34.47 -13.85
N THR A 12 24.97 33.41 -14.44
CA THR A 12 24.53 32.04 -14.17
C THR A 12 25.07 31.58 -12.81
N VAL A 13 24.17 31.12 -11.94
CA VAL A 13 24.52 30.66 -10.61
C VAL A 13 24.46 29.14 -10.54
N ARG A 14 25.61 28.56 -10.22
CA ARG A 14 25.73 27.14 -9.87
C ARG A 14 25.08 26.89 -8.50
N ILE A 15 24.09 25.99 -8.44
CA ILE A 15 23.38 25.56 -7.23
C ILE A 15 23.82 24.15 -6.86
N SER A 16 24.14 23.93 -5.58
CA SER A 16 24.48 22.61 -5.07
C SER A 16 23.78 22.35 -3.73
N PRO A 17 23.32 21.11 -3.47
CA PRO A 17 22.90 20.70 -2.12
C PRO A 17 23.99 20.90 -1.06
N SER A 18 25.27 20.92 -1.46
CA SER A 18 26.39 21.20 -0.55
C SER A 18 26.41 22.64 -0.03
N ASP A 19 25.75 23.57 -0.71
CA ASP A 19 25.61 24.98 -0.31
C ASP A 19 24.51 25.16 0.76
N ILE A 20 23.82 24.08 1.12
CA ILE A 20 22.73 24.08 2.10
C ILE A 20 23.17 23.27 3.32
N ASP A 21 23.20 23.92 4.47
CA ASP A 21 23.43 23.30 5.77
C ASP A 21 22.15 23.39 6.60
N ILE A 22 21.82 22.33 7.33
CA ILE A 22 20.67 22.31 8.26
C ILE A 22 21.19 22.01 9.65
N TYR A 23 20.76 22.79 10.62
CA TYR A 23 21.11 22.63 12.02
C TYR A 23 19.87 22.26 12.84
N ASN A 24 20.01 21.30 13.75
CA ASN A 24 18.98 20.93 14.69
C ASN A 24 18.90 21.94 15.85
N PRO A 25 17.91 21.83 16.77
CA PRO A 25 17.78 22.74 17.91
C PRO A 25 19.00 22.82 18.85
N ASN A 26 19.90 21.83 18.80
CA ASN A 26 21.13 21.79 19.60
C ASN A 26 22.32 22.48 18.88
N GLY A 27 22.12 23.01 17.67
CA GLY A 27 23.18 23.57 16.84
C GLY A 27 24.02 22.51 16.12
N GLU A 28 23.58 21.25 16.08
CA GLU A 28 24.30 20.18 15.39
C GLU A 28 23.85 20.08 13.93
N LYS A 29 24.79 19.89 13.02
CA LYS A 29 24.50 19.74 11.60
C LYS A 29 23.80 18.42 11.30
N VAL A 30 22.72 18.48 10.53
CA VAL A 30 21.90 17.35 10.07
C VAL A 30 22.33 16.94 8.66
N LYS A 31 22.36 15.63 8.42
CA LYS A 31 22.65 15.08 7.10
C LYS A 31 21.42 15.16 6.20
N LEU A 32 21.60 15.69 4.99
CA LEU A 32 20.59 15.60 3.93
C LEU A 32 20.56 14.17 3.37
N SER A 33 19.35 13.64 3.20
CA SER A 33 19.09 12.35 2.55
C SER A 33 18.82 12.57 1.06
N ARG A 34 19.43 11.73 0.22
CA ARG A 34 19.07 11.64 -1.19
C ARG A 34 17.92 10.65 -1.33
N VAL A 35 16.82 11.11 -1.90
CA VAL A 35 15.64 10.29 -2.18
C VAL A 35 15.22 10.60 -3.61
N SER A 36 15.02 9.55 -4.40
CA SER A 36 14.58 9.64 -5.79
C SER A 36 13.50 8.60 -6.03
N ASP A 37 12.40 9.05 -6.57
CA ASP A 37 11.33 8.25 -7.13
C ASP A 37 10.98 8.84 -8.50
N TYR A 38 11.82 8.50 -9.48
CA TYR A 38 11.69 9.00 -10.84
C TYR A 38 10.37 8.58 -11.49
N LYS A 39 9.81 7.44 -11.06
CA LYS A 39 8.54 6.92 -11.57
C LYS A 39 7.39 7.89 -11.27
N HIS A 40 7.36 8.45 -10.06
CA HIS A 40 6.30 9.38 -9.62
C HIS A 40 6.76 10.84 -9.58
N GLY A 41 7.85 11.16 -10.28
CA GLY A 41 8.33 12.54 -10.47
C GLY A 41 8.86 13.21 -9.21
N PHE A 42 9.37 12.43 -8.24
CA PHE A 42 9.97 12.98 -7.02
C PHE A 42 11.49 12.87 -7.05
N GLU A 43 12.17 13.99 -6.89
CA GLU A 43 13.62 14.02 -6.69
C GLU A 43 14.00 15.11 -5.69
N THR A 44 15.00 14.81 -4.87
CA THR A 44 15.68 15.85 -4.07
C THR A 44 16.46 16.80 -4.98
N ILE A 45 16.62 18.06 -4.57
CA ILE A 45 17.45 19.02 -5.31
C ILE A 45 18.81 18.41 -5.63
N GLN A 46 19.19 18.48 -6.91
CA GLN A 46 20.48 18.06 -7.41
C GLN A 46 21.34 19.28 -7.75
N PHE A 47 22.54 18.98 -8.21
CA PHE A 47 23.43 19.94 -8.80
C PHE A 47 22.84 20.54 -10.10
N ASP A 48 22.76 21.86 -10.21
CA ASP A 48 22.25 22.52 -11.43
C ASP A 48 22.88 23.91 -11.68
N ASN A 49 22.79 24.40 -12.92
CA ASN A 49 23.16 25.74 -13.34
C ASN A 49 21.91 26.58 -13.59
N LEU A 50 21.69 27.59 -12.76
CA LEU A 50 20.51 28.45 -12.84
C LEU A 50 20.85 29.77 -13.53
N SER A 51 20.38 29.96 -14.76
CA SER A 51 20.58 31.21 -15.51
C SER A 51 19.88 32.41 -14.85
N ALA A 52 20.29 33.62 -15.24
CA ALA A 52 19.71 34.88 -14.74
C ALA A 52 18.18 34.90 -14.84
N GLY A 53 17.52 35.30 -13.75
CA GLY A 53 16.06 35.44 -13.67
C GLY A 53 15.26 34.14 -13.59
N LYS A 54 15.90 32.95 -13.67
CA LYS A 54 15.23 31.65 -13.61
C LYS A 54 15.07 31.14 -12.17
N SER A 55 14.12 30.23 -11.98
CA SER A 55 13.86 29.52 -10.72
C SER A 55 14.12 28.02 -10.86
N LEU A 56 14.54 27.40 -9.77
CA LEU A 56 14.64 25.95 -9.57
C LEU A 56 13.79 25.58 -8.36
N SER A 57 12.90 24.61 -8.50
CA SER A 57 12.17 24.03 -7.37
C SER A 57 12.64 22.61 -7.10
N GLY A 58 12.63 22.19 -5.84
CA GLY A 58 12.88 20.79 -5.49
C GLY A 58 12.84 20.53 -3.99
N TYR A 59 13.02 19.26 -3.63
CA TYR A 59 12.86 18.80 -2.26
C TYR A 59 14.19 18.71 -1.50
N LEU A 60 14.14 19.09 -0.23
CA LEU A 60 15.11 18.68 0.79
C LEU A 60 14.48 17.64 1.70
N VAL A 61 15.23 16.57 1.95
CA VAL A 61 14.85 15.48 2.85
C VAL A 61 15.93 15.34 3.91
N PHE A 62 15.53 15.30 5.17
CA PHE A 62 16.40 15.12 6.32
C PHE A 62 15.56 14.63 7.50
N GLU A 63 16.22 13.99 8.46
CA GLU A 63 15.55 13.47 9.64
C GLU A 63 15.20 14.62 10.61
N VAL A 64 13.98 14.58 11.15
CA VAL A 64 13.47 15.57 12.09
C VAL A 64 12.88 14.91 13.33
N LYS A 65 13.02 15.60 14.47
CA LYS A 65 12.15 15.41 15.62
C LYS A 65 10.99 16.38 15.48
N THR A 66 9.77 15.93 15.82
CA THR A 66 8.55 16.75 15.66
C THR A 66 8.55 18.01 16.51
N ASN A 67 9.32 18.03 17.60
CA ASN A 67 9.46 19.17 18.49
C ASN A 67 10.82 19.84 18.26
N GLY A 68 10.80 21.13 17.90
CA GLY A 68 12.00 21.95 17.78
C GLY A 68 12.03 22.77 16.50
N LYS A 69 12.84 23.82 16.48
CA LYS A 69 13.09 24.64 15.30
C LYS A 69 14.44 24.29 14.72
N TYR A 70 14.44 23.99 13.43
CA TYR A 70 15.65 23.74 12.65
C TYR A 70 16.05 25.02 11.93
N GLU A 71 17.33 25.23 11.70
CA GLU A 71 17.82 26.36 10.92
C GLU A 71 18.44 25.84 9.63
N LEU A 72 17.92 26.30 8.49
CA LEU A 72 18.54 26.11 7.19
C LEU A 72 19.39 27.33 6.91
N GLU A 73 20.66 27.09 6.61
CA GLU A 73 21.60 28.08 6.12
C GLU A 73 21.92 27.77 4.67
N TYR A 74 21.74 28.76 3.79
CA TYR A 74 22.27 28.71 2.44
C TYR A 74 23.48 29.62 2.37
N GLU A 75 24.63 29.06 2.04
CA GLU A 75 25.85 29.80 1.74
C GLU A 75 26.53 29.16 0.54
N LYS A 76 26.75 29.95 -0.53
CA LYS A 76 27.47 29.44 -1.69
C LYS A 76 28.91 29.19 -1.30
N LYS A 77 29.34 27.93 -1.38
CA LYS A 77 30.72 27.54 -1.07
C LYS A 77 31.60 27.80 -2.29
N ILE A 78 32.12 29.03 -2.39
CA ILE A 78 32.95 29.47 -3.52
C ILE A 78 34.42 29.25 -3.17
N TYR A 79 35.18 28.66 -4.10
CA TYR A 79 36.63 28.43 -3.92
C TYR A 79 37.46 29.74 -3.94
N ASN A 80 36.86 30.84 -4.42
CA ASN A 80 37.47 32.16 -4.47
C ASN A 80 37.03 33.02 -3.25
N PRO A 81 37.92 33.25 -2.27
CA PRO A 81 37.59 33.98 -1.05
C PRO A 81 37.23 35.46 -1.27
N LYS A 82 37.43 36.00 -2.48
CA LYS A 82 37.06 37.38 -2.83
C LYS A 82 35.60 37.51 -3.31
N GLN A 83 34.94 36.42 -3.71
CA GLN A 83 33.52 36.42 -4.02
C GLN A 83 32.73 36.06 -2.76
N LYS A 84 32.04 37.03 -2.17
CA LYS A 84 31.10 36.79 -1.07
C LYS A 84 29.67 36.92 -1.60
N ILE A 85 28.98 35.80 -1.74
CA ILE A 85 27.53 35.82 -1.97
C ILE A 85 26.86 35.80 -0.61
N LYS A 86 26.00 36.78 -0.35
CA LYS A 86 25.28 36.88 0.92
C LYS A 86 24.38 35.66 1.07
N GLY A 87 24.68 34.82 2.05
CA GLY A 87 23.83 33.70 2.43
C GLY A 87 22.51 34.14 3.04
N PHE A 88 21.61 33.20 3.26
CA PHE A 88 20.36 33.43 3.97
C PHE A 88 20.09 32.32 4.98
N LYS A 89 19.27 32.65 5.97
CA LYS A 89 18.84 31.72 7.02
C LYS A 89 17.33 31.59 6.99
N LEU A 90 16.83 30.38 7.14
CA LEU A 90 15.41 30.08 7.24
C LEU A 90 15.18 29.18 8.45
N THR A 91 14.22 29.56 9.29
CA THR A 91 13.77 28.68 10.36
C THR A 91 12.72 27.70 9.83
N ILE A 92 12.98 26.41 10.00
CA ILE A 92 12.07 25.32 9.66
C ILE A 92 11.42 24.83 10.94
N ASP A 93 10.09 24.79 10.92
CA ASP A 93 9.27 24.26 12.00
C ASP A 93 8.59 22.96 11.52
N PRO A 94 9.10 21.77 11.89
CA PRO A 94 8.54 20.49 11.50
C PRO A 94 7.07 20.33 11.90
N ALA A 95 6.60 21.00 12.95
CA ALA A 95 5.21 20.91 13.40
C ALA A 95 4.21 21.47 12.38
N LYS A 96 4.67 22.27 11.41
CA LYS A 96 3.84 22.75 10.28
C LYS A 96 3.58 21.68 9.23
N TYR A 97 4.32 20.58 9.25
CA TYR A 97 4.18 19.47 8.31
C TYR A 97 3.44 18.32 8.99
N PRO A 98 2.18 18.04 8.62
CA PRO A 98 1.38 17.01 9.27
C PRO A 98 2.00 15.63 9.05
N ASN A 99 1.95 14.79 10.09
CA ASN A 99 2.23 13.38 9.96
C ASN A 99 1.02 12.68 9.34
N GLN A 100 1.18 12.15 8.12
CA GLN A 100 0.10 11.55 7.33
C GLN A 100 0.05 10.02 7.41
N VAL A 101 0.72 9.42 8.42
CA VAL A 101 0.77 7.96 8.55
C VAL A 101 -0.62 7.36 8.82
N ALA A 102 -1.45 8.00 9.64
CA ALA A 102 -2.78 7.49 9.95
C ALA A 102 -3.70 7.53 8.72
N GLU A 103 -3.67 8.63 7.98
CA GLU A 103 -4.42 8.87 6.75
C GLU A 103 -3.98 7.89 5.65
N SER A 104 -2.67 7.64 5.53
CA SER A 104 -2.12 6.64 4.61
C SER A 104 -2.61 5.22 4.94
N LYS A 105 -2.60 4.83 6.22
CA LYS A 105 -3.14 3.52 6.62
C LYS A 105 -4.63 3.40 6.32
N LYS A 106 -5.39 4.49 6.55
CA LYS A 106 -6.81 4.53 6.22
C LYS A 106 -7.05 4.33 4.72
N LEU A 107 -6.23 4.93 3.87
CA LEU A 107 -6.31 4.74 2.42
C LEU A 107 -6.18 3.27 2.02
N ALA A 108 -5.18 2.56 2.57
CA ALA A 108 -5.02 1.13 2.34
C ALA A 108 -6.21 0.32 2.89
N PHE A 109 -6.67 0.64 4.10
CA PHE A 109 -7.86 -0.01 4.68
C PHE A 109 -9.10 0.20 3.81
N ASP A 110 -9.38 1.42 3.37
CA ASP A 110 -10.56 1.75 2.56
C ASP A 110 -10.53 0.98 1.23
N TYR A 111 -9.37 0.88 0.58
CA TYR A 111 -9.20 0.09 -0.64
C TYR A 111 -9.47 -1.40 -0.38
N LEU A 112 -8.76 -1.99 0.58
CA LEU A 112 -8.91 -3.43 0.88
C LEU A 112 -10.32 -3.77 1.35
N ASN A 113 -10.95 -2.89 2.13
CA ASN A 113 -12.31 -3.07 2.61
C ASN A 113 -13.30 -3.05 1.44
N THR A 114 -13.18 -2.08 0.55
CA THR A 114 -14.07 -1.94 -0.61
C THR A 114 -13.92 -3.11 -1.57
N VAL A 115 -12.68 -3.41 -1.97
CA VAL A 115 -12.42 -4.39 -3.04
C VAL A 115 -12.53 -5.84 -2.55
N PHE A 116 -12.04 -6.15 -1.34
CA PHE A 116 -11.89 -7.54 -0.90
C PHE A 116 -12.81 -7.94 0.26
N LEU A 117 -13.36 -6.99 1.02
CA LEU A 117 -14.16 -7.26 2.23
C LEU A 117 -15.61 -6.74 2.12
N GLY A 118 -16.05 -6.42 0.89
CA GLY A 118 -17.42 -6.01 0.58
C GLY A 118 -17.89 -4.75 1.31
N GLY A 119 -16.97 -3.88 1.73
CA GLY A 119 -17.24 -2.66 2.48
C GLY A 119 -17.75 -2.88 3.91
N LYS A 120 -17.77 -4.13 4.40
CA LYS A 120 -18.37 -4.51 5.70
C LYS A 120 -17.34 -4.52 6.85
N ALA A 121 -16.05 -4.44 6.57
CA ALA A 121 -15.03 -4.49 7.59
C ALA A 121 -15.04 -3.21 8.44
N LYS A 122 -14.83 -3.36 9.74
CA LYS A 122 -14.68 -2.24 10.67
C LYS A 122 -13.20 -2.00 10.93
N SER A 123 -12.76 -0.75 10.85
CA SER A 123 -11.41 -0.40 11.28
C SER A 123 -11.26 -0.73 12.75
N LYS A 124 -10.31 -1.61 13.09
CA LYS A 124 -9.93 -1.90 14.49
C LYS A 124 -9.10 -0.76 15.09
N ASP A 125 -8.42 0.00 14.22
CA ASP A 125 -7.74 1.22 14.60
C ASP A 125 -8.77 2.36 14.56
N GLU A 126 -9.36 2.70 15.71
CA GLU A 126 -10.02 3.99 15.93
C GLU A 126 -8.98 5.13 16.00
N ALA A 127 -8.03 5.15 15.07
CA ALA A 127 -7.16 6.31 14.92
C ALA A 127 -8.09 7.47 14.56
N LYS A 128 -8.32 8.37 15.52
CA LYS A 128 -9.02 9.63 15.31
C LYS A 128 -8.38 10.29 14.10
N SER A 129 -9.04 10.19 12.94
CA SER A 129 -8.67 10.96 11.76
C SER A 129 -8.49 12.38 12.24
N SER A 130 -7.35 12.98 11.92
CA SER A 130 -6.98 14.30 12.40
C SER A 130 -7.79 15.39 11.68
N GLY A 131 -9.13 15.27 11.65
CA GLY A 131 -10.02 16.02 10.80
C GLY A 131 -9.72 15.70 9.33
N GLY A 132 -10.57 14.91 8.68
CA GLY A 132 -10.41 14.51 7.28
C GLY A 132 -9.96 15.69 6.42
N LYS A 133 -8.67 15.72 6.09
CA LYS A 133 -8.16 16.63 5.08
C LYS A 133 -8.63 16.08 3.75
N GLU A 134 -9.21 16.96 2.93
CA GLU A 134 -9.64 16.70 1.55
C GLU A 134 -8.52 16.06 0.68
N ASP A 135 -7.27 16.07 1.16
CA ASP A 135 -6.08 15.54 0.49
C ASP A 135 -5.97 14.01 0.40
N PHE A 136 -6.73 13.23 1.20
CA PHE A 136 -6.63 11.74 1.24
C PHE A 136 -7.91 11.05 0.76
N VAL A 137 -8.37 11.43 -0.43
CA VAL A 137 -9.54 10.80 -1.07
C VAL A 137 -9.09 9.60 -1.91
N LEU A 138 -9.59 8.41 -1.60
CA LEU A 138 -9.41 7.22 -2.43
C LEU A 138 -10.08 7.42 -3.79
N GLY A 139 -9.38 7.06 -4.87
CA GLY A 139 -9.87 7.13 -6.24
C GLY A 139 -9.66 5.82 -7.00
N GLY A 140 -9.84 5.89 -8.33
CA GLY A 140 -9.84 4.72 -9.21
C GLY A 140 -11.23 4.13 -9.37
N ASP A 141 -11.32 3.10 -10.21
CA ASP A 141 -12.55 2.35 -10.45
C ASP A 141 -12.69 1.21 -9.44
N LEU A 142 -13.12 1.55 -8.22
CA LEU A 142 -13.24 0.58 -7.13
C LEU A 142 -14.28 -0.50 -7.43
N SER A 143 -15.32 -0.16 -8.19
CA SER A 143 -16.36 -1.11 -8.61
C SER A 143 -15.81 -2.13 -9.60
N GLN A 144 -14.99 -1.70 -10.57
CA GLN A 144 -14.30 -2.62 -11.46
C GLN A 144 -13.30 -3.49 -10.69
N ASN A 145 -12.51 -2.92 -9.78
CA ASN A 145 -11.56 -3.69 -8.97
C ASN A 145 -12.25 -4.77 -8.10
N GLU A 146 -13.41 -4.46 -7.50
CA GLU A 146 -14.23 -5.45 -6.78
C GLU A 146 -14.74 -6.53 -7.73
N SER A 147 -15.24 -6.16 -8.90
CA SER A 147 -15.71 -7.10 -9.92
C SER A 147 -14.60 -8.03 -10.40
N ASP A 148 -13.41 -7.50 -10.66
CA ASP A 148 -12.24 -8.26 -11.10
C ASP A 148 -11.79 -9.26 -10.03
N PHE A 149 -11.78 -8.84 -8.76
CA PHE A 149 -11.51 -9.75 -7.64
C PHE A 149 -12.54 -10.89 -7.57
N ARG A 150 -13.84 -10.57 -7.63
CA ARG A 150 -14.90 -11.59 -7.59
C ARG A 150 -14.83 -12.55 -8.78
N ALA A 151 -14.46 -12.05 -9.96
CA ALA A 151 -14.24 -12.86 -11.15
C ALA A 151 -13.05 -13.82 -10.97
N ALA A 152 -11.90 -13.31 -10.52
CA ALA A 152 -10.72 -14.13 -10.22
C ALA A 152 -11.04 -15.23 -9.20
N PHE A 153 -11.73 -14.87 -8.11
CA PHE A 153 -12.12 -15.83 -7.08
C PHE A 153 -13.08 -16.91 -7.64
N THR A 154 -14.00 -16.52 -8.52
CA THR A 154 -14.91 -17.47 -9.19
C THR A 154 -14.15 -18.44 -10.09
N GLU A 155 -13.20 -17.94 -10.88
CA GLU A 155 -12.36 -18.76 -11.76
C GLU A 155 -11.50 -19.74 -10.95
N ASP A 156 -10.86 -19.26 -9.89
CA ASP A 156 -10.00 -20.04 -9.01
C ASP A 156 -10.78 -21.13 -8.28
N PHE A 157 -11.97 -20.80 -7.78
CA PHE A 157 -12.88 -21.77 -7.17
C PHE A 157 -13.26 -22.89 -8.14
N LYS A 158 -13.72 -22.53 -9.35
CA LYS A 158 -14.14 -23.50 -10.38
C LYS A 158 -12.98 -24.34 -10.90
N ARG A 159 -11.80 -23.74 -11.08
CA ARG A 159 -10.59 -24.45 -11.47
C ARG A 159 -10.19 -25.47 -10.41
N LYS A 160 -10.25 -25.07 -9.13
CA LYS A 160 -9.86 -25.94 -8.02
C LYS A 160 -10.83 -27.10 -7.82
N LEU A 161 -12.13 -26.84 -7.97
CA LEU A 161 -13.21 -27.80 -7.74
C LEU A 161 -13.91 -28.21 -9.05
N HIS A 162 -13.11 -28.54 -10.06
CA HIS A 162 -13.58 -28.75 -11.43
C HIS A 162 -14.32 -30.08 -11.65
N ASP A 163 -14.23 -31.04 -10.71
CA ASP A 163 -14.92 -32.32 -10.86
C ASP A 163 -16.44 -32.15 -10.68
N TYR A 164 -16.87 -31.17 -9.88
CA TYR A 164 -18.28 -30.82 -9.69
C TYR A 164 -18.67 -29.54 -10.47
N PRO A 165 -19.70 -29.57 -11.33
CA PRO A 165 -20.10 -28.42 -12.13
C PRO A 165 -20.93 -27.42 -11.30
N PHE A 166 -20.29 -26.65 -10.43
CA PHE A 166 -20.96 -25.61 -9.65
C PHE A 166 -21.62 -24.57 -10.56
N THR A 167 -22.86 -24.22 -10.24
CA THR A 167 -23.57 -23.10 -10.87
C THR A 167 -22.99 -21.77 -10.41
N ASP A 168 -23.18 -20.70 -11.21
CA ASP A 168 -22.73 -19.36 -10.83
C ASP A 168 -23.36 -18.90 -9.52
N ASP A 169 -24.63 -19.23 -9.28
CA ASP A 169 -25.34 -18.90 -8.04
C ASP A 169 -24.71 -19.59 -6.82
N GLU A 170 -24.31 -20.86 -6.93
CA GLU A 170 -23.63 -21.58 -5.85
C GLU A 170 -22.27 -20.97 -5.52
N VAL A 171 -21.47 -20.63 -6.54
CA VAL A 171 -20.15 -20.02 -6.35
C VAL A 171 -20.29 -18.61 -5.76
N ASN A 172 -21.21 -17.81 -6.27
CA ASN A 172 -21.46 -16.46 -5.75
C ASN A 172 -21.95 -16.48 -4.30
N ALA A 173 -22.86 -17.39 -3.95
CA ALA A 173 -23.34 -17.54 -2.57
C ALA A 173 -22.21 -17.93 -1.60
N PHE A 174 -21.29 -18.80 -2.05
CA PHE A 174 -20.08 -19.12 -1.31
C PHE A 174 -19.18 -17.89 -1.10
N ILE A 175 -18.83 -17.19 -2.19
CA ILE A 175 -17.97 -16.01 -2.15
C ILE A 175 -18.57 -14.92 -1.25
N ASP A 176 -19.87 -14.66 -1.32
CA ASP A 176 -20.54 -13.68 -0.47
C ASP A 176 -20.43 -14.04 1.01
N SER A 177 -20.65 -15.31 1.35
CA SER A 177 -20.52 -15.82 2.72
C SER A 177 -19.08 -15.71 3.22
N TYR A 178 -18.11 -16.05 2.36
CA TYR A 178 -16.68 -15.92 2.65
C TYR A 178 -16.30 -14.46 2.89
N VAL A 179 -16.59 -13.55 1.95
CA VAL A 179 -16.26 -12.13 2.02
C VAL A 179 -16.87 -11.51 3.27
N GLU A 180 -18.13 -11.81 3.57
CA GLU A 180 -18.78 -11.31 4.78
C GLU A 180 -18.10 -11.80 6.06
N MET A 181 -17.73 -13.08 6.14
CA MET A 181 -17.05 -13.60 7.32
C MET A 181 -15.62 -13.05 7.42
N ASN A 182 -14.92 -12.94 6.28
CA ASN A 182 -13.56 -12.43 6.22
C ASN A 182 -13.53 -10.95 6.64
N ALA A 183 -14.54 -10.14 6.28
CA ALA A 183 -14.68 -8.77 6.76
C ALA A 183 -14.77 -8.65 8.29
N LYS A 184 -15.32 -9.67 8.97
CA LYS A 184 -15.42 -9.74 10.44
C LYS A 184 -14.12 -10.23 11.09
N ARG A 185 -13.43 -11.17 10.44
CA ARG A 185 -12.33 -11.94 11.06
C ARG A 185 -10.94 -11.50 10.63
N ALA A 186 -10.79 -10.90 9.46
CA ALA A 186 -9.49 -10.55 8.93
C ALA A 186 -8.70 -9.65 9.90
N GLU A 187 -7.39 -9.88 9.93
CA GLU A 187 -6.43 -9.05 10.64
C GLU A 187 -5.42 -8.55 9.64
N ILE A 188 -5.32 -7.24 9.46
CA ILE A 188 -4.40 -6.65 8.49
C ILE A 188 -3.51 -5.68 9.25
N SER A 189 -2.20 -5.91 9.20
CA SER A 189 -1.23 -4.93 9.68
C SER A 189 -0.80 -4.03 8.54
N TYR A 190 -0.58 -2.74 8.85
CA TYR A 190 -0.20 -1.71 7.89
C TYR A 190 1.06 -1.01 8.35
N ARG A 191 2.07 -0.94 7.47
CA ARG A 191 3.29 -0.16 7.68
C ARG A 191 3.51 0.78 6.51
N VAL A 192 3.34 2.08 6.76
CA VAL A 192 3.70 3.12 5.79
C VAL A 192 5.22 3.15 5.70
N THR A 193 5.75 2.85 4.52
CA THR A 193 7.21 2.82 4.26
C THR A 193 7.69 4.06 3.53
N GLN A 194 6.79 4.73 2.81
CA GLN A 194 7.10 5.95 2.08
C GLN A 194 5.85 6.82 1.95
N TYR A 195 6.02 8.14 2.14
CA TYR A 195 5.02 9.16 1.83
C TYR A 195 5.72 10.30 1.10
N LEU A 196 5.40 10.44 -0.18
CA LEU A 196 5.85 11.50 -1.08
C LEU A 196 4.63 12.31 -1.56
N PRO A 197 4.82 13.51 -2.13
CA PRO A 197 3.71 14.35 -2.59
C PRO A 197 2.71 13.65 -3.52
N ASN A 198 3.20 12.76 -4.38
CA ASN A 198 2.40 12.06 -5.39
C ASN A 198 2.37 10.53 -5.21
N ALA A 199 3.04 9.97 -4.20
CA ALA A 199 3.12 8.53 -4.00
C ALA A 199 3.13 8.13 -2.52
N VAL A 200 2.37 7.10 -2.15
CA VAL A 200 2.41 6.47 -0.83
C VAL A 200 2.65 4.98 -0.99
N VAL A 201 3.63 4.44 -0.28
CA VAL A 201 3.95 3.00 -0.31
C VAL A 201 3.69 2.40 1.06
N ILE A 202 2.81 1.41 1.09
CA ILE A 202 2.31 0.77 2.30
C ILE A 202 2.58 -0.73 2.20
N LYS A 203 3.28 -1.28 3.19
CA LYS A 203 3.41 -2.72 3.35
C LYS A 203 2.25 -3.25 4.17
N ILE A 204 1.63 -4.33 3.70
CA ILE A 204 0.54 -5.01 4.38
C ILE A 204 0.91 -6.45 4.71
N ARG A 205 0.38 -6.96 5.83
CA ARG A 205 0.37 -8.39 6.13
C ARG A 205 -1.07 -8.80 6.48
N PRO A 206 -1.85 -9.25 5.49
CA PRO A 206 -3.20 -9.72 5.72
C PRO A 206 -3.17 -11.14 6.30
N LYS A 207 -4.03 -11.36 7.30
CA LYS A 207 -4.43 -12.67 7.78
C LYS A 207 -5.92 -12.82 7.51
N THR A 208 -6.25 -13.59 6.49
CA THR A 208 -7.60 -13.83 5.99
C THR A 208 -8.04 -15.24 6.36
N ILE A 209 -9.32 -15.53 6.23
CA ILE A 209 -9.82 -16.89 6.48
C ILE A 209 -9.17 -17.83 5.48
N SER A 210 -8.47 -18.85 5.97
CA SER A 210 -7.93 -19.91 5.12
C SER A 210 -9.09 -20.76 4.61
N LEU A 211 -9.18 -20.89 3.28
CA LEU A 211 -9.98 -21.95 2.70
C LEU A 211 -9.16 -23.22 2.53
N SER A 212 -7.83 -23.15 2.67
CA SER A 212 -7.05 -24.37 2.70
C SER A 212 -7.11 -25.11 4.04
N ARG A 213 -7.38 -26.41 3.88
CA ARG A 213 -6.79 -27.48 4.69
C ARG A 213 -6.35 -28.57 3.73
N THR A 214 -5.42 -28.20 2.83
CA THR A 214 -4.95 -28.95 1.64
C THR A 214 -6.06 -29.80 1.00
N ILE A 215 -6.66 -29.33 -0.11
CA ILE A 215 -7.66 -30.11 -0.86
C ILE A 215 -7.21 -31.57 -1.08
N LEU A 216 -5.90 -31.78 -1.24
CA LEU A 216 -5.27 -33.10 -1.30
C LEU A 216 -5.55 -33.99 -0.07
N ASN A 217 -5.41 -33.46 1.15
CA ASN A 217 -5.65 -34.19 2.39
C ASN A 217 -7.13 -34.51 2.57
N HIS A 218 -8.00 -33.54 2.30
CA HIS A 218 -9.45 -33.78 2.33
C HIS A 218 -9.86 -34.83 1.30
N ARG A 219 -9.41 -34.68 0.05
CA ARG A 219 -9.64 -35.63 -1.04
C ARG A 219 -9.17 -37.04 -0.66
N LYS A 220 -7.98 -37.17 -0.08
CA LYS A 220 -7.44 -38.46 0.39
C LYS A 220 -8.33 -39.09 1.47
N ALA A 221 -8.66 -38.34 2.52
CA ALA A 221 -9.46 -38.86 3.64
C ALA A 221 -10.88 -39.24 3.20
N PHE A 222 -11.51 -38.41 2.36
CA PHE A 222 -12.83 -38.70 1.81
C PHE A 222 -12.78 -39.94 0.92
N TYR A 223 -11.78 -40.03 0.04
CA TYR A 223 -11.60 -41.19 -0.84
C TYR A 223 -11.43 -42.49 -0.05
N GLU A 224 -10.52 -42.52 0.93
CA GLU A 224 -10.26 -43.71 1.76
C GLU A 224 -11.51 -44.21 2.48
N LYS A 225 -12.33 -43.29 2.98
CA LYS A 225 -13.54 -43.62 3.74
C LYS A 225 -14.72 -44.02 2.87
N HIS A 226 -14.91 -43.36 1.73
CA HIS A 226 -16.15 -43.44 0.97
C HIS A 226 -15.99 -44.16 -0.39
N ARG A 227 -14.79 -44.62 -0.78
CA ARG A 227 -14.58 -45.19 -2.13
C ARG A 227 -15.50 -46.35 -2.48
N SER A 228 -15.84 -47.22 -1.53
CA SER A 228 -16.75 -48.34 -1.77
C SER A 228 -18.20 -47.93 -2.01
N GLU A 229 -18.57 -46.67 -1.72
CA GLU A 229 -19.92 -46.14 -1.88
C GLU A 229 -20.22 -45.67 -3.31
N TYR A 230 -19.20 -45.55 -4.17
CA TYR A 230 -19.32 -44.99 -5.52
C TYR A 230 -18.91 -45.98 -6.60
N ALA A 231 -19.61 -45.96 -7.74
CA ALA A 231 -19.38 -46.93 -8.81
C ALA A 231 -18.04 -46.71 -9.52
N ASN A 232 -17.57 -45.46 -9.63
CA ASN A 232 -16.39 -45.08 -10.40
C ASN A 232 -15.67 -43.83 -9.84
N LEU A 233 -14.50 -43.52 -10.40
CA LEU A 233 -13.67 -42.38 -9.99
C LEU A 233 -14.33 -41.02 -10.25
N THR A 234 -15.11 -40.89 -11.33
CA THR A 234 -15.79 -39.64 -11.67
C THR A 234 -16.86 -39.27 -10.64
N GLU A 235 -17.67 -40.25 -10.21
CA GLU A 235 -18.71 -40.04 -9.20
C GLU A 235 -18.14 -39.66 -7.84
N ILE A 236 -17.09 -40.35 -7.39
CA ILE A 236 -16.47 -40.00 -6.10
C ILE A 236 -15.78 -38.65 -6.16
N ASN A 237 -15.10 -38.30 -7.26
CA ASN A 237 -14.47 -37.00 -7.41
C ASN A 237 -15.48 -35.85 -7.37
N LYS A 238 -16.64 -36.00 -8.04
CA LYS A 238 -17.78 -35.07 -7.92
C LYS A 238 -18.25 -34.90 -6.48
N ALA A 239 -18.38 -36.01 -5.75
CA ALA A 239 -18.81 -35.99 -4.37
C ALA A 239 -17.77 -35.32 -3.44
N ILE A 240 -16.47 -35.53 -3.71
CA ILE A 240 -15.36 -34.89 -2.98
C ILE A 240 -15.42 -33.37 -3.16
N ASP A 241 -15.51 -32.87 -4.39
CA ASP A 241 -15.51 -31.43 -4.64
C ASP A 241 -16.75 -30.75 -4.04
N LYS A 242 -17.93 -31.37 -4.17
CA LYS A 242 -19.15 -30.87 -3.54
C LYS A 242 -19.04 -30.87 -2.01
N ASN A 243 -18.55 -31.96 -1.42
CA ASN A 243 -18.37 -32.05 0.04
C ASN A 243 -17.34 -31.04 0.56
N TYR A 244 -16.25 -30.83 -0.18
CA TYR A 244 -15.24 -29.86 0.19
C TYR A 244 -15.79 -28.44 0.23
N ALA A 245 -16.59 -28.04 -0.77
CA ALA A 245 -17.28 -26.74 -0.77
C ALA A 245 -18.21 -26.59 0.45
N ASP A 246 -18.99 -27.63 0.78
CA ASP A 246 -19.87 -27.62 1.96
C ASP A 246 -19.06 -27.49 3.27
N VAL A 247 -17.93 -28.19 3.38
CA VAL A 247 -17.03 -28.15 4.55
C VAL A 247 -16.29 -26.81 4.68
N MET A 248 -15.88 -26.19 3.59
CA MET A 248 -15.27 -24.85 3.62
C MET A 248 -16.29 -23.77 4.01
N THR A 249 -17.52 -23.90 3.51
CA THR A 249 -18.62 -23.00 3.87
C THR A 249 -19.02 -23.17 5.33
N ALA A 250 -19.10 -24.42 5.79
CA ALA A 250 -19.39 -24.73 7.18
C ALA A 250 -18.24 -24.26 8.08
N GLY A 251 -18.58 -23.53 9.14
CA GLY A 251 -17.59 -23.14 10.14
C GLY A 251 -16.61 -22.06 9.69
N LEU A 252 -16.93 -21.24 8.67
CA LEU A 252 -16.14 -20.04 8.26
C LEU A 252 -15.77 -19.14 9.44
N ASP A 253 -16.53 -19.14 10.52
CA ASP A 253 -16.27 -18.44 11.77
C ASP A 253 -15.12 -19.05 12.61
N SER A 254 -14.80 -20.31 12.37
CA SER A 254 -13.82 -21.11 13.13
C SER A 254 -12.58 -21.53 12.32
N HIS A 255 -12.62 -21.41 10.99
CA HIS A 255 -11.45 -21.69 10.13
C HIS A 255 -10.22 -20.89 10.57
N PRO A 256 -9.00 -21.44 10.46
CA PRO A 256 -7.80 -20.70 10.83
C PRO A 256 -7.60 -19.48 9.93
N LEU A 257 -6.92 -18.46 10.44
CA LEU A 257 -6.45 -17.38 9.58
C LEU A 257 -5.13 -17.77 8.91
N LEU A 258 -5.02 -17.48 7.62
CA LEU A 258 -3.79 -17.59 6.86
C LEU A 258 -2.71 -16.74 7.52
N THR A 259 -1.58 -17.37 7.83
CA THR A 259 -0.39 -16.67 8.28
C THR A 259 0.64 -16.79 7.19
N THR A 260 0.91 -15.68 6.51
CA THR A 260 1.99 -15.60 5.53
C THR A 260 3.20 -14.93 6.17
N GLU A 261 4.40 -15.44 5.88
CA GLU A 261 5.65 -14.75 6.25
C GLU A 261 5.89 -13.52 5.35
N SER A 262 5.22 -13.46 4.19
CA SER A 262 5.35 -12.40 3.20
C SER A 262 4.68 -11.09 3.63
N GLU A 263 5.29 -9.97 3.24
CA GLU A 263 4.65 -8.66 3.24
C GLU A 263 4.34 -8.26 1.80
N TYR A 264 3.11 -7.80 1.55
CA TYR A 264 2.70 -7.30 0.23
C TYR A 264 2.77 -5.79 0.18
N GLN A 265 2.80 -5.21 -1.01
CA GLN A 265 2.88 -3.77 -1.21
C GLN A 265 1.62 -3.21 -1.85
N LEU A 266 1.14 -2.10 -1.31
CA LEU A 266 0.18 -1.22 -1.97
C LEU A 266 0.88 0.10 -2.24
N THR A 267 0.96 0.49 -3.51
CA THR A 267 1.44 1.81 -3.93
C THR A 267 0.24 2.62 -4.39
N PHE A 268 0.00 3.76 -3.74
CA PHE A 268 -1.03 4.70 -4.16
C PHE A 268 -0.39 5.92 -4.81
N VAL A 269 -0.88 6.30 -5.98
CA VAL A 269 -0.38 7.44 -6.75
C VAL A 269 -1.46 8.50 -6.86
N LYS A 270 -1.08 9.76 -6.70
CA LYS A 270 -2.03 10.88 -6.78
C LYS A 270 -2.37 11.19 -8.25
N THR A 271 -3.63 11.00 -8.61
CA THR A 271 -4.20 11.26 -9.96
C THR A 271 -5.46 12.12 -9.81
N ASP A 272 -5.50 13.28 -10.45
CA ASP A 272 -6.63 14.22 -10.40
C ASP A 272 -7.11 14.55 -8.97
N GLY A 273 -6.15 14.73 -8.06
CA GLY A 273 -6.41 15.05 -6.65
C GLY A 273 -6.80 13.85 -5.77
N LYS A 274 -6.98 12.65 -6.34
CA LYS A 274 -7.32 11.42 -5.61
C LYS A 274 -6.14 10.45 -5.59
N TRP A 275 -6.14 9.55 -4.62
CA TRP A 275 -5.13 8.49 -4.52
C TRP A 275 -5.65 7.21 -5.16
N VAL A 276 -5.02 6.77 -6.23
CA VAL A 276 -5.39 5.58 -7.00
C VAL A 276 -4.37 4.49 -6.72
N LEU A 277 -4.82 3.26 -6.49
CA LEU A 277 -3.90 2.13 -6.38
C LEU A 277 -3.19 1.93 -7.74
N GLU A 278 -1.88 1.84 -7.70
CA GLU A 278 -1.06 1.38 -8.80
C GLU A 278 -0.60 -0.05 -8.46
N PRO A 279 -1.20 -1.08 -9.07
CA PRO A 279 -0.82 -2.47 -8.83
C PRO A 279 0.65 -2.71 -9.21
N ASP A 280 1.37 -3.46 -8.39
CA ASP A 280 2.69 -3.99 -8.73
C ASP A 280 2.62 -5.51 -8.92
N TYR A 281 3.78 -6.14 -9.16
CA TYR A 281 3.88 -7.58 -9.37
C TYR A 281 3.45 -8.43 -8.16
N THR A 282 3.25 -7.83 -6.98
CA THR A 282 2.75 -8.52 -5.78
C THR A 282 1.23 -8.49 -5.66
N TYR A 283 0.53 -7.74 -6.52
CA TYR A 283 -0.92 -7.56 -6.43
C TYR A 283 -1.68 -8.89 -6.56
N ASP A 284 -1.28 -9.77 -7.47
CA ASP A 284 -1.90 -11.10 -7.61
C ASP A 284 -1.77 -11.93 -6.34
N SER A 285 -0.66 -11.79 -5.60
CA SER A 285 -0.50 -12.46 -4.29
C SER A 285 -1.41 -11.87 -3.21
N ILE A 286 -1.79 -10.59 -3.33
CA ILE A 286 -2.81 -9.98 -2.47
C ILE A 286 -4.16 -10.60 -2.81
N VAL A 287 -4.52 -10.67 -4.10
CA VAL A 287 -5.76 -11.31 -4.57
C VAL A 287 -5.87 -12.72 -4.00
N VAL A 288 -4.87 -13.58 -4.22
CA VAL A 288 -4.83 -14.96 -3.69
C VAL A 288 -4.98 -15.02 -2.16
N ALA A 289 -4.34 -14.09 -1.44
CA ALA A 289 -4.49 -14.04 0.02
C ALA A 289 -5.95 -13.72 0.42
N PHE A 290 -6.62 -12.82 -0.29
CA PHE A 290 -8.01 -12.44 -0.03
C PHE A 290 -9.05 -13.42 -0.60
N GLU A 291 -8.66 -14.33 -1.48
CA GLU A 291 -9.47 -15.50 -1.88
C GLU A 291 -9.34 -16.66 -0.89
N GLY A 292 -8.56 -16.48 0.18
CA GLY A 292 -8.35 -17.51 1.18
C GLY A 292 -7.58 -18.70 0.64
N ASP A 293 -6.50 -18.46 -0.12
CA ASP A 293 -5.55 -19.47 -0.57
C ASP A 293 -6.12 -20.67 -1.35
N ILE A 294 -7.27 -20.48 -2.02
CA ILE A 294 -7.91 -21.52 -2.84
C ILE A 294 -7.19 -21.78 -4.17
N SER A 295 -6.52 -20.76 -4.69
CA SER A 295 -5.82 -20.72 -6.00
C SER A 295 -4.95 -21.95 -6.28
#